data_AF-A0A358A5R6-F1
#
_entry.id   AF-A0A358A5R6-F1
#
_cell.length_a   1.000
_cell.length_b   1.000
_cell.length_c   1.000
_cell.angle_alpha   90.00
_cell.angle_beta   90.00
_cell.angle_gamma   90.00
#
_symmetry.space_group_name_H-M   'P 1'
#
loop_
_entity.id
_entity.type
_entity.pdbx_description
1 polymer ?
#
loop_
_entity_poly.entity_id
_entity_poly.type
_entity_poly.pdbx_seq_one_letter_code
_entity_poly.pdbx_strand_id
1 'polypeptide(L)' 'MGVAAGRWFTDPVRWAFENGITNGTSPTTFDPGQAVTRVQFAAFLSRYDNLTN' A
#
# COMPACT_ATOMS: atom_id res chain seq x y z
N MET A 1 9.50 -1.05 -4.99
CA MET A 1 8.54 0.03 -5.27
C MET A 1 9.23 1.38 -5.10
N GLY A 2 9.16 2.26 -6.10
CA GLY A 2 9.63 3.64 -6.05
C GLY A 2 8.58 4.51 -5.37
N VAL A 3 8.88 5.01 -4.18
CA VAL A 3 8.09 6.00 -3.45
C VAL A 3 9.00 7.19 -3.17
N ALA A 4 8.57 8.40 -3.53
CA ALA A 4 9.32 9.61 -3.25
C ALA A 4 9.64 9.72 -1.75
N ALA A 5 10.88 10.00 -1.41
CA ALA A 5 11.32 10.14 -0.02
C ALA A 5 10.75 11.41 0.64
N GLY A 6 10.58 11.39 1.96
CA GLY A 6 10.20 12.57 2.76
C GLY A 6 8.76 13.05 2.59
N ARG A 7 7.86 12.23 2.04
CA ARG A 7 6.43 12.52 1.96
C ARG A 7 5.73 11.89 3.15
N TRP A 8 4.60 12.47 3.57
CA TRP A 8 3.81 11.96 4.69
C TRP A 8 3.35 10.50 4.51
N PHE A 9 3.17 10.05 3.25
CA PHE A 9 2.76 8.69 2.92
C PHE A 9 3.95 7.73 2.69
N THR A 10 5.20 8.22 2.67
CA THR A 10 6.36 7.42 2.28
C THR A 10 6.53 6.19 3.19
N ASP A 11 6.60 6.41 4.50
CA ASP A 11 6.87 5.34 5.46
C ASP A 11 5.68 4.37 5.61
N PRO A 12 4.42 4.84 5.74
CA PRO A 12 3.26 3.94 5.77
C PRO A 12 3.15 3.05 4.53
N VAL A 13 3.40 3.61 3.34
CA VAL A 13 3.28 2.88 2.08
C VAL A 13 4.42 1.88 1.91
N ARG A 14 5.64 2.24 2.33
CA ARG A 14 6.78 1.31 2.35
C ARG A 14 6.48 0.12 3.27
N TRP A 15 6.03 0.38 4.49
CA TRP A 15 5.65 -0.67 5.42
C TRP A 15 4.56 -1.57 4.85
N ALA A 16 3.51 -1.00 4.25
CA ALA A 16 2.44 -1.78 3.64
C ALA A 16 2.92 -2.65 2.48
N PHE A 17 3.91 -2.18 1.70
CA PHE A 17 4.50 -2.96 0.62
C PHE A 17 5.38 -4.10 1.15
N GLU A 18 6.23 -3.82 2.13
CA GLU A 18 7.11 -4.82 2.75
C GLU A 18 6.33 -5.95 3.41
N ASN A 19 5.15 -5.66 3.95
CA ASN A 19 4.26 -6.64 4.55
C ASN A 19 3.25 -7.25 3.55
N GLY A 20 3.38 -6.98 2.25
CA GLY A 20 2.51 -7.52 1.22
C GLY A 20 1.05 -7.04 1.28
N ILE A 21 0.76 -5.98 2.01
CA ILE A 21 -0.57 -5.37 2.11
C ILE A 21 -0.91 -4.64 0.80
N THR A 22 0.06 -3.95 0.19
CA THR A 22 -0.10 -3.28 -1.11
C THR A 22 1.00 -3.68 -2.09
N ASN A 23 0.65 -3.73 -3.38
CA ASN A 23 1.61 -3.95 -4.47
C ASN A 23 1.89 -2.67 -5.27
N GLY A 24 1.31 -1.53 -4.85
CA GLY A 24 1.35 -0.29 -5.62
C GLY A 24 0.38 -0.28 -6.80
N THR A 25 0.53 0.71 -7.67
CA THR A 25 -0.24 0.86 -8.93
C THR A 25 0.43 0.12 -10.10
N SER A 26 1.71 -0.18 -9.95
CA SER A 26 2.47 -1.08 -10.80
C SER A 26 3.54 -1.77 -9.95
N PRO A 27 4.27 -2.78 -10.48
CA PRO A 27 5.33 -3.46 -9.73
C PRO A 27 6.39 -2.52 -9.13
N THR A 28 6.54 -1.32 -9.69
CA THR A 28 7.56 -0.35 -9.28
C THR A 28 7.01 1.01 -8.87
N THR A 29 5.69 1.27 -8.93
CA THR A 29 5.14 2.62 -8.65
C THR A 29 4.01 2.61 -7.63
N PHE A 30 3.90 3.71 -6.90
CA PHE A 30 2.76 4.04 -6.05
C PHE A 30 2.21 5.42 -6.41
N ASP A 31 0.90 5.53 -6.53
CA ASP A 31 0.22 6.80 -6.76
C ASP A 31 -0.59 7.19 -5.50
N PRO A 32 -0.14 8.20 -4.73
CA PRO A 32 -0.85 8.66 -3.55
C PRO A 32 -2.11 9.48 -3.87
N GLY A 33 -2.27 9.95 -5.11
CA GLY A 33 -3.42 10.74 -5.55
C GLY A 33 -4.54 9.89 -6.16
N GLN A 34 -4.26 8.62 -6.48
CA GLN A 34 -5.24 7.73 -7.05
C GLN A 34 -6.26 7.29 -5.98
N ALA A 35 -7.54 7.52 -6.27
CA ALA A 35 -8.61 6.99 -5.44
C ALA A 35 -8.61 5.45 -5.45
N VAL A 36 -8.80 4.85 -4.28
CA VAL A 36 -8.96 3.40 -4.12
C VAL A 36 -10.42 3.00 -4.21
N THR A 37 -10.70 1.88 -4.87
CA THR A 37 -12.04 1.30 -4.89
C THR A 37 -12.37 0.62 -3.56
N ARG A 38 -13.65 0.43 -3.26
CA ARG A 38 -14.09 -0.30 -2.05
C ARG A 38 -13.53 -1.72 -1.99
N VAL A 39 -13.39 -2.38 -3.14
CA VAL A 39 -12.81 -3.73 -3.23
C VAL A 39 -11.31 -3.72 -2.93
N GLN A 40 -10.56 -2.71 -3.42
CA GLN A 40 -9.14 -2.56 -3.08
C GLN A 40 -8.95 -2.30 -1.59
N PHE A 41 -9.79 -1.45 -0.99
CA PHE A 41 -9.74 -1.20 0.44
C PHE A 41 -10.00 -2.47 1.27
N ALA A 42 -11.04 -3.24 0.91
CA ALA A 42 -11.33 -4.52 1.58
C ALA A 42 -10.17 -5.53 1.44
N ALA A 43 -9.51 -5.57 0.27
CA ALA A 43 -8.34 -6.42 0.07
C ALA A 43 -7.16 -6.03 0.96
N PHE A 44 -6.92 -4.72 1.17
CA PHE A 44 -5.87 -4.25 2.09
C PHE A 44 -6.17 -4.68 3.54
N LEU A 45 -7.42 -4.53 3.99
CA LEU A 45 -7.83 -4.95 5.33
C LEU A 45 -7.68 -6.46 5.53
N SER A 46 -8.07 -7.28 4.55
CA SER A 46 -7.91 -8.73 4.63
C SER A 46 -6.44 -9.16 4.73
N ARG A 47 -5.54 -8.50 3.98
CA ARG A 47 -4.09 -8.79 4.07
C ARG A 47 -3.50 -8.33 5.39
N TYR A 48 -3.97 -7.20 5.91
CA TYR A 48 -3.57 -6.71 7.22
C TYR A 48 -4.00 -7.68 8.34
N ASP A 49 -5.25 -8.15 8.31
CA ASP A 49 -5.75 -9.13 9.29
C ASP A 49 -4.92 -10.43 9.27
N ASN A 50 -4.55 -10.91 8.07
CA ASN A 50 -3.67 -12.09 7.92
C ASN A 50 -2.24 -11.87 8.44
N LEU A 51 -1.78 -10.61 8.57
CA LEU A 51 -0.47 -10.29 9.13
C LEU A 51 -0.49 -10.34 10.67
N THR A 52 -1.64 -10.08 11.27
CA THR A 52 -1.78 -9.89 12.72
C THR A 52 -2.29 -11.11 13.48
N ASN A 53 -2.71 -12.17 12.77
CA ASN A 53 -3.13 -13.46 13.33
C ASN A 53 -2.07 -14.53 13.09
#